data_AF-A0A4T1ZU34-F1
#
_entry.id   AF-A0A4T1ZU34-F1
#
_cell.length_a   1.000
_cell.length_b   1.000
_cell.length_c   1.000
_cell.angle_alpha   90.00
_cell.angle_beta   90.00
_cell.angle_gamma   90.00
#
_symmetry.space_group_name_H-M   'P 1'
#
loop_
_entity.id
_entity.type
_entity.pdbx_description
1 polymer ?
#
loop_
_entity_poly.entity_id
_entity_poly.type
_entity_poly.pdbx_seq_one_letter_code
_entity_poly.pdbx_strand_id
1 'polypeptide(L)'
;MTTHNQRFSLDHPRLLESLLATDKLLIIQDLDGVCMDLVRDPLTRTIERRYVQAAARLAGCFQVLTNGEHIGIRGVNDIIDKAFDDPNHAREQGLYLPGLAAGGVQLQDRFARVSHPGVSAAELAFLQGVPDKATRFLTELLAAPPYALAAAEITALVGASVLDNLASPTLNLNSLYQRFSAQPTLYRQLQQAVADFMSALQQQASQADLVDAFFVHYAPNLGHDAQGHERLKYSDGDDAGSTDFQFMLKGAIKEVGVLLILNHYYQQRTGHYPLGEHFNARQAPRDQGALLQLAREHFDPALMPRILGVGDTVTSNTRTLDGQQQQLRGGSDRGFLSLVQRLGEAFDSNNTLAYIDSSNGEVARPGIDLAHLQCCTNDPSLAPWPAFAGISDSADPLKLDVIFCGGHRQYVEFFCALAEGYVGR
;
A
#
# COMPACT_ATOMS: atom_id res chain seq x y z
N MET A 1 7.59 32.64 14.14
CA MET A 1 7.31 31.31 13.60
C MET A 1 7.17 31.44 12.10
N THR A 2 8.28 31.29 11.38
CA THR A 2 8.31 31.32 9.92
C THR A 2 7.73 30.01 9.40
N THR A 3 6.55 30.07 8.79
CA THR A 3 5.98 28.98 8.01
C THR A 3 6.94 28.66 6.88
N HIS A 4 7.69 27.55 6.98
CA HIS A 4 8.36 26.97 5.82
C HIS A 4 7.26 26.66 4.81
N ASN A 5 7.23 27.44 3.73
CA ASN A 5 6.30 27.27 2.64
C ASN A 5 6.68 25.93 1.98
N GLN A 6 6.05 24.86 2.43
CA GLN A 6 6.33 23.52 1.96
C GLN A 6 5.89 23.46 0.50
N ARG A 7 6.87 23.42 -0.40
CA ARG A 7 6.64 23.41 -1.84
C ARG A 7 6.75 21.97 -2.33
N PHE A 8 5.64 21.47 -2.84
CA PHE A 8 5.61 20.24 -3.63
C PHE A 8 6.35 20.47 -4.95
N SER A 9 7.23 19.55 -5.33
CA SER A 9 7.98 19.61 -6.57
C SER A 9 7.28 18.83 -7.68
N LEU A 10 7.24 19.43 -8.87
CA LEU A 10 6.89 18.77 -10.13
C LEU A 10 8.14 18.56 -11.03
N ASP A 11 9.33 18.83 -10.50
CA ASP A 11 10.61 18.76 -11.22
C ASP A 11 11.20 17.34 -11.15
N HIS A 12 10.61 16.43 -11.94
CA HIS A 12 11.06 15.04 -12.04
C HIS A 12 12.49 14.90 -12.61
N PRO A 13 12.93 15.70 -13.61
CA PRO A 13 14.33 15.66 -14.08
C PRO A 13 15.34 15.96 -12.97
N ARG A 14 15.10 16.96 -12.13
CA ARG A 14 15.98 17.26 -11.01
C ARG A 14 15.99 16.15 -9.96
N LEU A 15 14.84 15.52 -9.68
CA LEU A 15 14.81 14.34 -8.83
C LEU A 15 15.67 13.23 -9.42
N LEU A 16 15.52 12.94 -10.71
CA LEU A 16 16.28 11.90 -11.43
C LEU A 16 17.78 12.13 -11.31
N GLU A 17 18.26 13.34 -11.66
CA GLU A 17 19.68 13.71 -11.54
C GLU A 17 20.20 13.52 -10.11
N SER A 18 19.41 13.92 -9.12
CA SER A 18 19.76 13.79 -7.70
C SER A 18 19.87 12.33 -7.25
N LEU A 19 18.97 11.45 -7.71
CA LEU A 19 19.03 10.02 -7.39
C LEU A 19 20.19 9.33 -8.12
N LEU A 20 20.48 9.70 -9.37
CA LEU A 20 21.62 9.17 -10.12
C LEU A 20 22.98 9.56 -9.50
N ALA A 21 23.04 10.71 -8.83
CA ALA A 21 24.20 11.14 -8.07
C ALA A 21 24.32 10.49 -6.68
N THR A 22 23.33 9.71 -6.25
CA THR A 22 23.28 9.09 -4.92
C THR A 22 24.05 7.76 -4.90
N ASP A 23 25.05 7.67 -4.02
CA ASP A 23 25.86 6.46 -3.82
C ASP A 23 25.04 5.31 -3.20
N LYS A 24 24.49 5.54 -2.00
CA LYS A 24 23.65 4.59 -1.27
C LYS A 24 22.17 4.87 -1.51
N LEU A 25 21.61 4.27 -2.56
CA LEU A 25 20.19 4.41 -2.88
C LEU A 25 19.40 3.18 -2.42
N LEU A 26 18.19 3.42 -1.91
CA LEU A 26 17.15 2.42 -1.71
C LEU A 26 15.80 2.98 -2.14
N ILE A 27 15.04 2.23 -2.90
CA ILE A 27 13.69 2.55 -3.37
C ILE A 27 12.75 1.56 -2.69
N ILE A 28 11.75 2.09 -1.99
CA ILE A 28 10.67 1.31 -1.36
C ILE A 28 9.35 1.86 -1.89
N GLN A 29 8.58 1.02 -2.58
CA GLN A 29 7.32 1.47 -3.17
C GLN A 29 6.17 0.48 -2.99
N ASP A 30 4.94 0.99 -2.97
CA ASP A 30 3.76 0.17 -3.27
C ASP A 30 3.68 -0.14 -4.79
N LEU A 31 2.67 -0.89 -5.20
CA LEU A 31 2.51 -1.42 -6.54
C LEU A 31 1.28 -0.87 -7.26
N ASP A 32 0.09 -1.24 -6.77
CA ASP A 32 -1.20 -0.81 -7.29
C ASP A 32 -1.30 0.72 -7.19
N GLY A 33 -1.60 1.40 -8.31
CA GLY A 33 -1.64 2.86 -8.38
C GLY A 33 -0.28 3.56 -8.51
N VAL A 34 0.83 2.86 -8.27
CA VAL A 34 2.20 3.38 -8.38
C VAL A 34 2.84 3.02 -9.73
N CYS A 35 2.99 1.72 -10.01
CA CYS A 35 3.62 1.23 -11.25
C CYS A 35 2.66 0.43 -12.14
N MET A 36 1.41 0.29 -11.73
CA MET A 36 0.32 -0.30 -12.50
C MET A 36 -0.98 0.44 -12.16
N ASP A 37 -1.98 0.36 -13.06
CA ASP A 37 -3.27 1.01 -12.85
C ASP A 37 -4.05 0.45 -11.67
N LEU A 38 -4.83 1.32 -11.02
CA LEU A 38 -5.90 0.90 -10.11
C LEU A 38 -7.10 0.42 -10.93
N VAL A 39 -7.24 -0.89 -11.03
CA VAL A 39 -8.36 -1.56 -11.70
C VAL A 39 -9.42 -2.03 -10.70
N ARG A 40 -10.67 -2.16 -11.15
CA ARG A 40 -11.76 -2.65 -10.29
C ARG A 40 -11.63 -4.14 -9.99
N ASP A 41 -11.29 -4.93 -11.02
CA ASP A 41 -11.05 -6.35 -10.92
C ASP A 41 -9.54 -6.62 -10.90
N PRO A 42 -8.97 -7.08 -9.77
CA PRO A 42 -7.55 -7.41 -9.66
C PRO A 42 -7.02 -8.37 -10.73
N LEU A 43 -7.88 -9.20 -11.35
CA LEU A 43 -7.46 -10.12 -12.42
C LEU A 43 -7.14 -9.43 -13.74
N THR A 44 -7.57 -8.18 -13.93
CA THR A 44 -7.32 -7.41 -15.16
C THR A 44 -6.07 -6.55 -15.08
N ARG A 45 -5.34 -6.59 -13.95
CA ARG A 45 -4.08 -5.86 -13.78
C ARG A 45 -3.07 -6.26 -14.85
N THR A 46 -2.31 -5.27 -15.30
CA THR A 46 -1.19 -5.45 -16.22
C THR A 46 0.00 -4.67 -15.73
N ILE A 47 1.20 -5.18 -15.99
CA ILE A 47 2.45 -4.48 -15.72
C ILE A 47 3.28 -4.40 -16.99
N GLU A 48 3.99 -3.28 -17.19
CA GLU A 48 4.81 -3.10 -18.38
C GLU A 48 6.09 -3.95 -18.33
N ARG A 49 6.38 -4.71 -19.39
CA ARG A 49 7.61 -5.52 -19.52
C ARG A 49 8.88 -4.68 -19.25
N ARG A 50 8.94 -3.44 -19.76
CA ARG A 50 10.06 -2.53 -19.54
C ARG A 50 10.25 -2.14 -18.07
N TYR A 51 9.16 -1.99 -17.31
CA TYR A 51 9.21 -1.67 -15.89
C TYR A 51 9.82 -2.83 -15.10
N VAL A 52 9.37 -4.06 -15.39
CA VAL A 52 9.92 -5.27 -14.77
C VAL A 52 11.42 -5.42 -15.05
N GLN A 53 11.84 -5.17 -16.30
CA GLN A 53 13.25 -5.18 -16.68
C GLN A 53 14.06 -4.07 -15.99
N ALA A 54 13.48 -2.87 -15.84
CA ALA A 54 14.09 -1.77 -15.10
C ALA A 54 14.28 -2.12 -13.61
N ALA A 55 13.28 -2.73 -12.98
CA ALA A 55 13.36 -3.19 -11.59
C ALA A 55 14.45 -4.25 -11.41
N ALA A 56 14.61 -5.16 -12.37
CA ALA A 56 15.67 -6.15 -12.35
C ALA A 56 17.08 -5.52 -12.40
N ARG A 57 17.25 -4.43 -13.18
CA ARG A 57 18.51 -3.65 -13.25
C ARG A 57 18.83 -2.94 -11.94
N LEU A 58 17.82 -2.49 -11.21
CA LEU A 58 17.95 -1.86 -9.89
C LEU A 58 18.08 -2.90 -8.75
N ALA A 59 18.70 -4.04 -9.04
CA ALA A 59 18.98 -5.10 -8.06
C ALA A 59 19.70 -4.55 -6.82
N GLY A 60 19.21 -4.87 -5.63
CA GLY A 60 19.86 -4.48 -4.37
C GLY A 60 19.65 -3.02 -3.94
N CYS A 61 18.95 -2.22 -4.74
CA CYS A 61 18.48 -0.88 -4.37
C CYS A 61 16.98 -0.68 -4.61
N PHE A 62 16.24 -1.68 -5.07
CA PHE A 62 14.79 -1.64 -5.26
C PHE A 62 14.09 -2.76 -4.47
N GLN A 63 13.03 -2.40 -3.75
CA GLN A 63 12.15 -3.34 -3.04
C GLN A 63 10.70 -2.86 -3.11
N VAL A 64 9.77 -3.79 -3.29
CA VAL A 64 8.34 -3.52 -3.16
C VAL A 64 7.88 -3.70 -1.72
N LEU A 65 6.83 -2.97 -1.35
CA LEU A 65 6.18 -3.04 -0.04
C LEU A 65 4.68 -2.82 -0.23
N THR A 66 3.93 -3.91 -0.35
CA THR A 66 2.51 -3.87 -0.75
C THR A 66 1.61 -4.66 0.21
N ASN A 67 0.31 -4.32 0.23
CA ASN A 67 -0.72 -5.10 0.90
C ASN A 67 -1.28 -6.24 0.03
N GLY A 68 -1.08 -6.17 -1.30
CA GLY A 68 -1.32 -7.29 -2.22
C GLY A 68 -0.36 -8.45 -1.95
N GLU A 69 -0.41 -9.51 -2.76
CA GLU A 69 0.49 -10.67 -2.61
C GLU A 69 1.42 -10.84 -3.80
N HIS A 70 2.57 -11.46 -3.57
CA HIS A 70 3.47 -11.92 -4.62
C HIS A 70 2.89 -13.13 -5.35
N ILE A 71 2.28 -14.07 -4.60
CA ILE A 71 1.80 -15.35 -5.12
C ILE A 71 0.28 -15.42 -5.25
N GLY A 72 -0.20 -16.50 -5.87
CA GLY A 72 -1.63 -16.72 -6.14
C GLY A 72 -2.05 -16.18 -7.51
N ILE A 73 -3.28 -16.49 -7.91
CA ILE A 73 -3.82 -16.13 -9.24
C ILE A 73 -3.97 -14.61 -9.44
N ARG A 74 -4.05 -13.85 -8.34
CA ARG A 74 -4.07 -12.38 -8.32
C ARG A 74 -2.74 -11.79 -7.83
N GLY A 75 -1.76 -12.65 -7.59
CA GLY A 75 -0.44 -12.26 -7.11
C GLY A 75 0.38 -11.57 -8.20
N VAL A 76 1.29 -10.72 -7.77
CA VAL A 76 2.15 -9.93 -8.66
C VAL A 76 3.00 -10.80 -9.58
N ASN A 77 3.39 -12.00 -9.16
CA ASN A 77 4.14 -12.92 -10.02
C ASN A 77 3.33 -13.36 -11.24
N ASP A 78 2.05 -13.69 -11.07
CA ASP A 78 1.19 -14.09 -12.19
C ASP A 78 0.98 -12.92 -13.17
N ILE A 79 0.85 -11.70 -12.65
CA ILE A 79 0.78 -10.47 -13.46
C ILE A 79 2.07 -10.28 -14.27
N ILE A 80 3.23 -10.54 -13.66
CA ILE A 80 4.53 -10.46 -14.32
C ILE A 80 4.66 -11.56 -15.38
N ASP A 81 4.30 -12.79 -15.08
CA ASP A 81 4.38 -13.91 -16.03
C ASP A 81 3.58 -13.60 -17.30
N LYS A 82 2.38 -13.02 -17.15
CA LYS A 82 1.53 -12.55 -18.26
C LYS A 82 2.15 -11.42 -19.10
N ALA A 83 3.13 -10.68 -18.58
CA ALA A 83 3.84 -9.65 -19.33
C ALA A 83 4.93 -10.24 -20.26
N PHE A 84 5.28 -11.52 -20.11
CA PHE A 84 6.27 -12.23 -20.92
C PHE A 84 5.62 -13.28 -21.84
N ASP A 85 6.33 -13.63 -22.91
CA ASP A 85 5.82 -14.60 -23.91
C ASP A 85 5.93 -16.04 -23.38
N ASP A 86 6.90 -16.30 -22.49
CA ASP A 86 7.08 -17.55 -21.76
C ASP A 86 6.85 -17.29 -20.25
N PRO A 87 5.88 -17.98 -19.62
CA PRO A 87 5.56 -17.78 -18.20
C PRO A 87 6.70 -18.18 -17.25
N ASN A 88 7.68 -18.99 -17.68
CA ASN A 88 8.83 -19.31 -16.82
C ASN A 88 9.97 -18.28 -16.92
N HIS A 89 9.94 -17.43 -17.93
CA HIS A 89 11.03 -16.51 -18.24
C HIS A 89 11.34 -15.58 -17.07
N ALA A 90 10.30 -15.03 -16.43
CA ALA A 90 10.48 -14.11 -15.31
C ALA A 90 11.21 -14.76 -14.13
N ARG A 91 10.83 -15.99 -13.78
CA ARG A 91 11.47 -16.74 -12.71
C ARG A 91 12.92 -17.09 -13.04
N GLU A 92 13.17 -17.62 -14.22
CA GLU A 92 14.50 -18.10 -14.64
C GLU A 92 15.51 -16.96 -14.74
N GLN A 93 15.07 -15.78 -15.19
CA GLN A 93 15.92 -14.61 -15.37
C GLN A 93 15.98 -13.70 -14.13
N GLY A 94 15.29 -14.05 -13.05
CA GLY A 94 15.30 -13.25 -11.83
C GLY A 94 14.62 -11.89 -12.01
N LEU A 95 13.46 -11.86 -12.67
CA LEU A 95 12.71 -10.66 -13.03
C LEU A 95 11.55 -10.37 -12.08
N TYR A 96 11.21 -11.26 -11.14
CA TYR A 96 10.17 -10.94 -10.16
C TYR A 96 10.59 -9.78 -9.26
N LEU A 97 9.61 -8.99 -8.83
CA LEU A 97 9.86 -7.84 -7.97
C LEU A 97 10.19 -8.35 -6.56
N PRO A 98 11.40 -8.08 -6.04
CA PRO A 98 11.78 -8.48 -4.69
C PRO A 98 11.13 -7.55 -3.66
N GLY A 99 10.91 -8.06 -2.46
CA GLY A 99 10.46 -7.26 -1.33
C GLY A 99 9.34 -7.93 -0.56
N LEU A 100 8.48 -7.11 0.01
CA LEU A 100 7.47 -7.53 0.96
C LEU A 100 6.06 -7.31 0.42
N ALA A 101 5.25 -8.33 0.59
CA ALA A 101 3.83 -8.35 0.27
C ALA A 101 3.02 -8.76 1.51
N ALA A 102 1.71 -8.84 1.36
CA ALA A 102 0.73 -9.10 2.42
C ALA A 102 0.92 -8.18 3.63
N GLY A 103 1.25 -6.90 3.41
CA GLY A 103 1.49 -5.93 4.48
C GLY A 103 2.80 -6.12 5.24
N GLY A 104 3.78 -6.84 4.68
CA GLY A 104 5.09 -6.98 5.31
C GLY A 104 5.42 -8.38 5.84
N VAL A 105 4.57 -9.37 5.60
CA VAL A 105 4.77 -10.74 6.12
C VAL A 105 5.08 -11.77 5.04
N GLN A 106 4.96 -11.43 3.76
CA GLN A 106 5.33 -12.30 2.65
C GLN A 106 6.59 -11.75 1.98
N LEU A 107 7.74 -12.35 2.30
CA LEU A 107 9.03 -11.94 1.76
C LEU A 107 9.37 -12.77 0.52
N GLN A 108 9.73 -12.09 -0.56
CA GLN A 108 10.12 -12.71 -1.82
C GLN A 108 11.45 -12.16 -2.34
N ASP A 109 12.28 -13.04 -2.91
CA ASP A 109 13.40 -12.65 -3.78
C ASP A 109 13.02 -12.63 -5.27
N ARG A 110 13.93 -12.14 -6.11
CA ARG A 110 13.68 -12.01 -7.56
C ARG A 110 13.46 -13.33 -8.32
N PHE A 111 13.67 -14.48 -7.68
CA PHE A 111 13.50 -15.82 -8.27
C PHE A 111 12.24 -16.54 -7.74
N ALA A 112 11.33 -15.80 -7.10
CA ALA A 112 10.13 -16.33 -6.45
C ALA A 112 10.43 -17.39 -5.38
N ARG A 113 11.50 -17.16 -4.60
CA ARG A 113 11.66 -17.83 -3.30
C ARG A 113 10.91 -17.01 -2.26
N VAL A 114 9.78 -17.57 -1.82
CA VAL A 114 8.84 -16.92 -0.90
C VAL A 114 8.96 -17.53 0.50
N SER A 115 8.92 -16.68 1.51
CA SER A 115 8.86 -17.05 2.92
C SER A 115 7.86 -16.19 3.66
N HIS A 116 7.44 -16.63 4.85
CA HIS A 116 6.52 -15.89 5.71
C HIS A 116 7.12 -15.66 7.11
N PRO A 117 8.07 -14.72 7.27
CA PRO A 117 8.77 -14.52 8.54
C PRO A 117 7.80 -14.19 9.69
N GLY A 118 7.87 -14.94 10.78
CA GLY A 118 7.03 -14.71 11.97
C GLY A 118 5.58 -15.18 11.82
N VAL A 119 5.25 -15.96 10.80
CA VAL A 119 3.91 -16.51 10.58
C VAL A 119 3.88 -18.01 10.89
N SER A 120 2.92 -18.44 11.70
CA SER A 120 2.76 -19.85 12.04
C SER A 120 1.92 -20.62 11.01
N ALA A 121 2.09 -21.94 10.96
CA ALA A 121 1.27 -22.80 10.09
C ALA A 121 -0.22 -22.77 10.46
N ALA A 122 -0.55 -22.64 11.75
CA ALA A 122 -1.94 -22.56 12.21
C ALA A 122 -2.64 -21.28 11.71
N GLU A 123 -1.91 -20.16 11.68
CA GLU A 123 -2.44 -18.90 11.17
C GLU A 123 -2.69 -18.96 9.66
N LEU A 124 -1.74 -19.49 8.88
CA LEU A 124 -1.94 -19.68 7.43
C LEU A 124 -3.10 -20.63 7.14
N ALA A 125 -3.23 -21.72 7.91
CA ALA A 125 -4.35 -22.65 7.76
C ALA A 125 -5.70 -22.00 8.07
N PHE A 126 -5.76 -21.09 9.05
CA PHE A 126 -6.99 -20.32 9.32
C PHE A 126 -7.35 -19.39 8.16
N LEU A 127 -6.36 -18.65 7.63
CA LEU A 127 -6.56 -17.72 6.51
C LEU A 127 -7.01 -18.45 5.24
N GLN A 128 -6.47 -19.63 4.97
CA GLN A 128 -6.85 -20.45 3.82
C GLN A 128 -8.36 -20.79 3.78
N GLY A 129 -9.02 -20.84 4.94
CA GLY A 129 -10.46 -21.09 5.04
C GLY A 129 -11.34 -19.83 4.96
N VAL A 130 -10.76 -18.62 4.94
CA VAL A 130 -11.51 -17.36 4.91
C VAL A 130 -12.26 -17.14 3.59
N PRO A 131 -11.67 -17.38 2.40
CA PRO A 131 -12.37 -17.20 1.12
C PRO A 131 -13.69 -17.98 1.04
N ASP A 132 -13.70 -19.26 1.42
CA ASP A 132 -14.92 -20.08 1.41
C ASP A 132 -16.02 -19.53 2.34
N LYS A 133 -15.63 -19.02 3.51
CA LYS A 133 -16.56 -18.36 4.43
C LYS A 133 -17.12 -17.08 3.83
N ALA A 134 -16.26 -16.28 3.19
CA ALA A 134 -16.63 -15.02 2.56
C ALA A 134 -17.57 -15.24 1.35
N THR A 135 -17.29 -16.24 0.51
CA THR A 135 -18.15 -16.66 -0.60
C THR A 135 -19.55 -17.02 -0.11
N ARG A 136 -19.64 -17.84 0.95
CA ARG A 136 -20.93 -18.22 1.54
C ARG A 136 -21.67 -17.02 2.09
N PHE A 137 -20.99 -16.21 2.90
CA PHE A 137 -21.54 -15.00 3.50
C PHE A 137 -22.12 -14.04 2.44
N LEU A 138 -21.34 -13.68 1.42
CA LEU A 138 -21.81 -12.76 0.38
C LEU A 138 -22.94 -13.36 -0.46
N THR A 139 -22.88 -14.66 -0.75
CA THR A 139 -23.95 -15.35 -1.50
C THR A 139 -25.28 -15.28 -0.74
N GLU A 140 -25.26 -15.58 0.56
CA GLU A 140 -26.44 -15.52 1.43
C GLU A 140 -26.95 -14.08 1.61
N LEU A 141 -26.04 -13.13 1.83
CA LEU A 141 -26.36 -11.70 1.98
C LEU A 141 -27.06 -11.16 0.75
N LEU A 142 -26.50 -11.38 -0.44
CA LEU A 142 -27.02 -10.82 -1.70
C LEU A 142 -28.32 -11.50 -2.16
N ALA A 143 -28.58 -12.73 -1.72
CA ALA A 143 -29.83 -13.46 -2.02
C ALA A 143 -31.01 -13.00 -1.15
N ALA A 144 -30.75 -12.44 0.04
CA ALA A 144 -31.79 -12.01 0.97
C ALA A 144 -32.27 -10.56 0.72
N PRO A 145 -33.50 -10.19 1.14
CA PRO A 145 -33.89 -8.79 1.23
C PRO A 145 -32.92 -8.00 2.14
N PRO A 146 -32.57 -6.74 1.81
CA PRO A 146 -33.14 -5.91 0.75
C PRO A 146 -32.51 -6.08 -0.64
N TYR A 147 -31.49 -6.94 -0.81
CA TYR A 147 -30.75 -7.07 -2.08
C TYR A 147 -31.48 -7.96 -3.09
N ALA A 148 -31.87 -9.17 -2.67
CA ALA A 148 -32.67 -10.14 -3.44
C ALA A 148 -32.22 -10.31 -4.91
N LEU A 149 -30.91 -10.43 -5.14
CA LEU A 149 -30.33 -10.56 -6.49
C LEU A 149 -30.54 -11.96 -7.09
N ALA A 150 -30.48 -12.05 -8.42
CA ALA A 150 -30.55 -13.33 -9.12
C ALA A 150 -29.24 -14.14 -8.95
N ALA A 151 -29.34 -15.47 -8.88
CA ALA A 151 -28.19 -16.36 -8.62
C ALA A 151 -27.00 -16.16 -9.58
N ALA A 152 -27.27 -15.92 -10.87
CA ALA A 152 -26.21 -15.67 -11.85
C ALA A 152 -25.45 -14.35 -11.57
N GLU A 153 -26.17 -13.31 -11.16
CA GLU A 153 -25.59 -12.02 -10.79
C GLU A 153 -24.79 -12.13 -9.49
N ILE A 154 -25.31 -12.85 -8.49
CA ILE A 154 -24.60 -13.14 -7.24
C ILE A 154 -23.28 -13.85 -7.54
N THR A 155 -23.30 -14.89 -8.37
CA THR A 155 -22.09 -15.65 -8.72
C THR A 155 -21.00 -14.74 -9.32
N ALA A 156 -21.38 -13.85 -10.24
CA ALA A 156 -20.44 -12.92 -10.86
C ALA A 156 -19.87 -11.91 -9.85
N LEU A 157 -20.73 -11.30 -9.01
CA LEU A 157 -20.32 -10.33 -8.01
C LEU A 157 -19.42 -10.96 -6.94
N VAL A 158 -19.78 -12.14 -6.43
CA VAL A 158 -18.99 -12.87 -5.44
C VAL A 158 -17.62 -13.27 -6.00
N GLY A 159 -17.56 -13.74 -7.26
CA GLY A 159 -16.30 -14.12 -7.90
C GLY A 159 -15.33 -12.94 -8.10
N ALA A 160 -15.87 -11.73 -8.31
CA ALA A 160 -15.06 -10.52 -8.38
C ALA A 160 -14.69 -9.96 -6.98
N SER A 161 -15.53 -10.20 -5.97
CA SER A 161 -15.35 -9.62 -4.63
C SER A 161 -14.50 -10.46 -3.69
N VAL A 162 -14.49 -11.78 -3.80
CA VAL A 162 -13.72 -12.65 -2.90
C VAL A 162 -12.34 -12.90 -3.50
N LEU A 163 -11.31 -12.33 -2.86
CA LEU A 163 -9.92 -12.55 -3.24
C LEU A 163 -9.29 -13.59 -2.30
N ASP A 164 -8.76 -14.65 -2.91
CA ASP A 164 -8.22 -15.87 -2.29
C ASP A 164 -6.74 -15.77 -1.90
N ASN A 165 -6.30 -14.55 -1.60
CA ASN A 165 -4.99 -14.21 -1.05
C ASN A 165 -4.68 -15.10 0.18
N LEU A 166 -3.49 -15.71 0.20
CA LEU A 166 -3.10 -16.69 1.23
C LEU A 166 -2.88 -16.07 2.62
N ALA A 167 -2.22 -14.91 2.66
CA ALA A 167 -1.81 -14.19 3.86
C ALA A 167 -2.63 -12.91 4.11
N SER A 168 -3.40 -12.44 3.11
CA SER A 168 -4.32 -11.32 3.23
C SER A 168 -5.68 -11.52 2.52
N PRO A 169 -6.47 -12.59 2.84
CA PRO A 169 -7.81 -12.78 2.27
C PRO A 169 -8.62 -11.48 2.29
N THR A 170 -9.17 -11.11 1.13
CA THR A 170 -9.77 -9.79 0.94
C THR A 170 -11.18 -9.89 0.38
N LEU A 171 -12.09 -9.06 0.91
CA LEU A 171 -13.35 -8.71 0.26
C LEU A 171 -13.19 -7.36 -0.44
N ASN A 172 -13.18 -7.38 -1.78
CA ASN A 172 -13.16 -6.19 -2.62
C ASN A 172 -14.60 -5.82 -3.04
N LEU A 173 -15.03 -4.61 -2.69
CA LEU A 173 -16.39 -4.14 -2.90
C LEU A 173 -16.54 -3.25 -4.16
N ASN A 174 -15.53 -3.11 -5.01
CA ASN A 174 -15.61 -2.21 -6.18
C ASN A 174 -16.79 -2.57 -7.10
N SER A 175 -16.92 -3.86 -7.45
CA SER A 175 -18.03 -4.36 -8.28
C SER A 175 -19.40 -4.19 -7.61
N LEU A 176 -19.45 -4.34 -6.27
CA LEU A 176 -20.66 -4.15 -5.48
C LEU A 176 -21.05 -2.68 -5.40
N TYR A 177 -20.08 -1.78 -5.22
CA TYR A 177 -20.32 -0.32 -5.27
C TYR A 177 -20.91 0.08 -6.61
N GLN A 178 -20.32 -0.38 -7.73
CA GLN A 178 -20.85 -0.07 -9.05
C GLN A 178 -22.32 -0.53 -9.18
N ARG A 179 -22.61 -1.73 -8.69
CA ARG A 179 -23.96 -2.30 -8.73
C ARG A 179 -24.98 -1.52 -7.89
N PHE A 180 -24.55 -0.95 -6.78
CA PHE A 180 -25.41 -0.24 -5.83
C PHE A 180 -25.18 1.28 -5.80
N SER A 181 -24.51 1.84 -6.80
CA SER A 181 -24.17 3.28 -6.88
C SER A 181 -25.41 4.19 -6.85
N ALA A 182 -26.50 3.77 -7.50
CA ALA A 182 -27.79 4.46 -7.46
C ALA A 182 -28.58 4.23 -6.14
N GLN A 183 -28.06 3.42 -5.22
CA GLN A 183 -28.70 3.02 -3.97
C GLN A 183 -27.71 3.13 -2.79
N PRO A 184 -27.23 4.35 -2.48
CA PRO A 184 -26.13 4.56 -1.53
C PRO A 184 -26.43 4.04 -0.12
N THR A 185 -27.69 4.09 0.32
CA THR A 185 -28.11 3.49 1.61
C THR A 185 -27.92 1.98 1.64
N LEU A 186 -28.24 1.27 0.55
CA LEU A 186 -28.04 -0.19 0.48
C LEU A 186 -26.55 -0.52 0.44
N TYR A 187 -25.76 0.23 -0.33
CA TYR A 187 -24.33 0.01 -0.38
C TYR A 187 -23.66 0.24 0.98
N ARG A 188 -24.06 1.28 1.72
CA ARG A 188 -23.57 1.52 3.08
C ARG A 188 -23.98 0.41 4.06
N GLN A 189 -25.18 -0.15 3.94
CA GLN A 189 -25.60 -1.32 4.71
C GLN A 189 -24.74 -2.55 4.39
N LEU A 190 -24.36 -2.72 3.11
CA LEU A 190 -23.45 -3.78 2.68
C LEU A 190 -22.06 -3.60 3.32
N GLN A 191 -21.51 -2.38 3.32
CA GLN A 191 -20.23 -2.09 3.98
C GLN A 191 -20.26 -2.46 5.48
N GLN A 192 -21.36 -2.14 6.18
CA GLN A 192 -21.53 -2.53 7.58
C GLN A 192 -21.58 -4.06 7.75
N ALA A 193 -22.37 -4.76 6.92
CA ALA A 193 -22.48 -6.21 7.00
C ALA A 193 -21.12 -6.91 6.76
N VAL A 194 -20.30 -6.39 5.84
CA VAL A 194 -18.95 -6.89 5.59
C VAL A 194 -18.04 -6.61 6.79
N ALA A 195 -18.12 -5.43 7.41
CA ALA A 195 -17.35 -5.12 8.64
C ALA A 195 -17.72 -6.05 9.81
N ASP A 196 -19.02 -6.36 9.96
CA ASP A 196 -19.52 -7.28 10.98
C ASP A 196 -19.03 -8.71 10.72
N PHE A 197 -19.02 -9.14 9.45
CA PHE A 197 -18.43 -10.42 9.04
C PHE A 197 -16.95 -10.51 9.38
N MET A 198 -16.16 -9.46 9.11
CA MET A 198 -14.74 -9.43 9.47
C MET A 198 -14.53 -9.50 10.99
N SER A 199 -15.37 -8.82 11.77
CA SER A 199 -15.35 -8.90 13.24
C SER A 199 -15.68 -10.32 13.73
N ALA A 200 -16.64 -11.01 13.09
CA ALA A 200 -16.97 -12.39 13.39
C ALA A 200 -15.81 -13.36 13.07
N LEU A 201 -15.03 -13.10 12.00
CA LEU A 201 -13.82 -13.88 11.72
C LEU A 201 -12.76 -13.73 12.83
N GLN A 202 -12.58 -12.54 13.39
CA GLN A 202 -11.66 -12.34 14.52
C GLN A 202 -12.11 -13.12 15.77
N GLN A 203 -13.42 -13.16 16.03
CA GLN A 203 -13.98 -13.94 17.13
C GLN A 203 -13.77 -15.45 16.91
N GLN A 204 -13.98 -15.95 15.69
CA GLN A 204 -13.72 -17.36 15.35
C GLN A 204 -12.24 -17.72 15.49
N ALA A 205 -11.32 -16.83 15.06
CA ALA A 205 -9.90 -17.02 15.27
C ALA A 205 -9.57 -17.15 16.76
N SER A 206 -10.17 -16.31 17.59
CA SER A 206 -9.97 -16.34 19.04
C SER A 206 -10.47 -17.65 19.68
N GLN A 207 -11.55 -18.22 19.14
CA GLN A 207 -12.07 -19.54 19.54
C GLN A 207 -11.19 -20.71 19.06
N ALA A 208 -10.34 -20.48 18.06
CA ALA A 208 -9.38 -21.45 17.53
C ALA A 208 -7.97 -21.28 18.12
N ASP A 209 -7.86 -20.69 19.32
CA ASP A 209 -6.60 -20.38 20.01
C ASP A 209 -5.65 -19.43 19.23
N LEU A 210 -6.19 -18.70 18.25
CA LEU A 210 -5.50 -17.65 17.48
C LEU A 210 -5.92 -16.26 17.97
N VAL A 211 -6.01 -16.10 19.30
CA VAL A 211 -6.32 -14.82 19.95
C VAL A 211 -5.28 -13.80 19.52
N ASP A 212 -5.73 -12.61 19.13
CA ASP A 212 -4.85 -11.53 18.69
C ASP A 212 -3.92 -11.89 17.51
N ALA A 213 -4.25 -12.91 16.72
CA ALA A 213 -3.46 -13.27 15.55
C ALA A 213 -3.74 -12.38 14.33
N PHE A 214 -4.92 -11.76 14.26
CA PHE A 214 -5.41 -11.06 13.07
C PHE A 214 -5.99 -9.67 13.37
N PHE A 215 -5.99 -8.82 12.35
CA PHE A 215 -6.68 -7.53 12.32
C PHE A 215 -7.34 -7.30 10.96
N VAL A 216 -8.20 -6.29 10.88
CA VAL A 216 -8.86 -5.90 9.64
C VAL A 216 -8.22 -4.61 9.14
N HIS A 217 -7.70 -4.64 7.92
CA HIS A 217 -7.22 -3.46 7.21
C HIS A 217 -8.28 -2.99 6.21
N TYR A 218 -8.58 -1.70 6.20
CA TYR A 218 -9.50 -1.07 5.26
C TYR A 218 -8.74 -0.16 4.29
N ALA A 219 -9.00 -0.27 3.00
CA ALA A 219 -8.45 0.66 2.02
C ALA A 219 -9.55 1.32 1.15
N PRO A 220 -9.56 2.67 1.05
CA PRO A 220 -8.91 3.63 1.96
C PRO A 220 -9.52 3.60 3.40
N ASN A 221 -8.74 3.94 4.43
CA ASN A 221 -9.23 4.18 5.80
C ASN A 221 -9.15 5.66 6.23
N LEU A 222 -9.75 5.97 7.38
CA LEU A 222 -9.72 7.28 8.04
C LEU A 222 -8.79 7.33 9.26
N GLY A 223 -7.70 6.55 9.23
CA GLY A 223 -6.79 6.39 10.36
C GLY A 223 -7.33 5.45 11.42
N HIS A 224 -6.92 5.64 12.68
CA HIS A 224 -7.27 4.74 13.79
C HIS A 224 -8.21 5.40 14.81
N ASP A 225 -8.97 4.57 15.53
CA ASP A 225 -9.75 4.98 16.69
C ASP A 225 -8.94 5.02 17.98
N ALA A 226 -9.60 5.39 19.09
CA ALA A 226 -8.95 5.47 20.40
C ALA A 226 -8.50 4.10 20.94
N GLN A 227 -9.04 3.02 20.39
CA GLN A 227 -8.69 1.63 20.71
C GLN A 227 -7.58 1.10 19.78
N GLY A 228 -7.17 1.88 18.77
CA GLY A 228 -6.15 1.50 17.79
C GLY A 228 -6.68 0.65 16.64
N HIS A 229 -8.01 0.58 16.43
CA HIS A 229 -8.59 -0.08 15.26
C HIS A 229 -8.71 0.88 14.09
N GLU A 230 -8.56 0.38 12.87
CA GLU A 230 -8.77 1.21 11.69
C GLU A 230 -10.22 1.68 11.56
N ARG A 231 -10.38 2.95 11.18
CA ARG A 231 -11.68 3.58 10.94
C ARG A 231 -12.09 3.35 9.50
N LEU A 232 -13.15 2.57 9.34
CA LEU A 232 -13.82 2.38 8.06
C LEU A 232 -14.31 3.72 7.50
N LYS A 233 -14.03 3.97 6.21
CA LYS A 233 -14.60 5.11 5.46
C LYS A 233 -15.90 4.66 4.83
N TYR A 234 -17.05 5.01 5.40
CA TYR A 234 -18.32 4.74 4.73
C TYR A 234 -18.48 5.59 3.46
N SER A 235 -19.18 5.02 2.47
CA SER A 235 -19.67 5.78 1.33
C SER A 235 -20.64 6.87 1.77
N ASP A 236 -20.56 8.02 1.12
CA ASP A 236 -21.50 9.14 1.23
C ASP A 236 -22.38 9.31 -0.03
N GLY A 237 -22.26 8.38 -0.99
CA GLY A 237 -22.98 8.37 -2.27
C GLY A 237 -22.14 8.86 -3.44
N ASP A 238 -21.35 9.91 -3.24
CA ASP A 238 -20.43 10.44 -4.25
C ASP A 238 -19.08 9.70 -4.23
N ASP A 239 -18.68 9.20 -3.06
CA ASP A 239 -17.47 8.42 -2.83
C ASP A 239 -17.81 6.97 -2.45
N ALA A 240 -17.04 5.99 -2.95
CA ALA A 240 -17.23 4.57 -2.65
C ALA A 240 -16.87 4.19 -1.21
N GLY A 241 -16.20 5.07 -0.47
CA GLY A 241 -15.64 4.77 0.84
C GLY A 241 -14.52 3.72 0.75
N SER A 242 -14.36 2.92 1.80
CA SER A 242 -13.50 1.75 1.80
C SER A 242 -14.12 0.66 0.94
N THR A 243 -13.33 0.15 -0.01
CA THR A 243 -13.75 -0.94 -0.90
C THR A 243 -12.98 -2.21 -0.62
N ASP A 244 -11.75 -2.13 -0.09
CA ASP A 244 -10.99 -3.32 0.30
C ASP A 244 -11.09 -3.55 1.80
N PHE A 245 -11.53 -4.75 2.16
CA PHE A 245 -11.60 -5.27 3.52
C PHE A 245 -10.67 -6.47 3.59
N GLN A 246 -9.48 -6.28 4.16
CA GLN A 246 -8.45 -7.31 4.18
C GLN A 246 -8.33 -7.89 5.59
N PHE A 247 -8.44 -9.22 5.70
CA PHE A 247 -8.26 -9.93 6.95
C PHE A 247 -6.79 -10.36 7.07
N MET A 248 -6.00 -9.61 7.83
CA MET A 248 -4.53 -9.67 7.80
C MET A 248 -3.94 -10.12 9.14
N LEU A 249 -2.72 -10.67 9.07
CA LEU A 249 -1.95 -11.08 10.25
C LEU A 249 -1.54 -9.88 11.09
N LYS A 250 -1.71 -9.95 12.41
CA LYS A 250 -1.36 -8.85 13.31
C LYS A 250 0.13 -8.53 13.22
N GLY A 251 0.44 -7.27 12.93
CA GLY A 251 1.80 -6.80 12.66
C GLY A 251 2.16 -6.73 11.18
N ALA A 252 1.31 -7.24 10.28
CA ALA A 252 1.41 -7.02 8.84
C ALA A 252 1.04 -5.57 8.47
N ILE A 253 1.86 -4.64 8.92
CA ILE A 253 1.80 -3.21 8.60
C ILE A 253 3.06 -2.83 7.83
N LYS A 254 2.89 -2.03 6.77
CA LYS A 254 3.98 -1.70 5.84
C LYS A 254 5.17 -1.03 6.54
N GLU A 255 4.93 -0.27 7.60
CA GLU A 255 5.93 0.41 8.43
C GLU A 255 7.04 -0.53 8.89
N VAL A 256 6.69 -1.70 9.42
CA VAL A 256 7.69 -2.67 9.87
C VAL A 256 8.50 -3.20 8.69
N GLY A 257 7.85 -3.34 7.53
CA GLY A 257 8.48 -3.75 6.30
C GLY A 257 9.63 -2.84 5.87
N VAL A 258 9.58 -1.54 6.18
CA VAL A 258 10.70 -0.61 5.94
C VAL A 258 11.95 -1.04 6.71
N LEU A 259 11.82 -1.36 8.00
CA LEU A 259 12.96 -1.79 8.81
C LEU A 259 13.46 -3.17 8.41
N LEU A 260 12.57 -4.07 7.99
CA LEU A 260 12.98 -5.39 7.49
C LEU A 260 13.74 -5.24 6.16
N ILE A 261 13.24 -4.43 5.24
CA ILE A 261 13.94 -4.10 4.00
C ILE A 261 15.32 -3.48 4.29
N LEU A 262 15.42 -2.53 5.24
CA LEU A 262 16.69 -1.95 5.65
C LEU A 262 17.63 -2.97 6.28
N ASN A 263 17.11 -3.89 7.11
CA ASN A 263 17.88 -4.97 7.70
C ASN A 263 18.55 -5.85 6.63
N HIS A 264 17.80 -6.18 5.56
CA HIS A 264 18.33 -6.90 4.41
C HIS A 264 19.28 -6.04 3.56
N TYR A 265 19.00 -4.75 3.37
CA TYR A 265 19.88 -3.83 2.67
C TYR A 265 21.28 -3.76 3.29
N TYR A 266 21.33 -3.70 4.62
CA TYR A 266 22.58 -3.73 5.38
C TYR A 266 23.28 -5.07 5.25
N GLN A 267 22.55 -6.19 5.39
CA GLN A 267 23.15 -7.51 5.26
C GLN A 267 23.80 -7.73 3.89
N GLN A 268 23.18 -7.25 2.81
CA GLN A 268 23.76 -7.37 1.47
C GLN A 268 25.10 -6.63 1.33
N ARG A 269 25.35 -5.60 2.14
CA ARG A 269 26.55 -4.74 2.07
C ARG A 269 27.60 -5.06 3.11
N THR A 270 27.20 -5.53 4.28
CA THR A 270 28.09 -5.76 5.43
C THR A 270 28.22 -7.23 5.80
N GLY A 271 27.35 -8.10 5.28
CA GLY A 271 27.22 -9.50 5.70
C GLY A 271 26.49 -9.68 7.04
N HIS A 272 26.00 -8.60 7.67
CA HIS A 272 25.35 -8.64 8.98
C HIS A 272 23.96 -8.01 8.95
N TYR A 273 23.00 -8.62 9.65
CA TYR A 273 21.67 -8.10 9.89
C TYR A 273 21.65 -7.27 11.19
N PRO A 274 21.56 -5.92 11.14
CA PRO A 274 21.60 -5.09 12.35
C PRO A 274 20.49 -5.40 13.38
N LEU A 275 19.32 -5.86 12.90
CA LEU A 275 18.19 -6.28 13.73
C LEU A 275 18.14 -7.80 13.96
N GLY A 276 19.13 -8.54 13.45
CA GLY A 276 19.17 -10.01 13.44
C GLY A 276 18.50 -10.63 12.21
N GLU A 277 18.96 -11.82 11.82
CA GLU A 277 18.49 -12.56 10.63
C GLU A 277 17.00 -12.92 10.69
N HIS A 278 16.47 -13.09 11.89
CA HIS A 278 15.09 -13.52 12.11
C HIS A 278 14.12 -12.37 12.46
N PHE A 279 14.56 -11.11 12.33
CA PHE A 279 13.70 -9.96 12.56
C PHE A 279 12.46 -10.00 11.66
N ASN A 280 11.28 -9.78 12.24
CA ASN A 280 10.01 -9.88 11.53
C ASN A 280 8.90 -9.03 12.19
N ALA A 281 7.76 -8.97 11.51
CA ALA A 281 6.55 -8.26 11.91
C ALA A 281 6.08 -8.50 13.36
N ARG A 282 6.30 -9.69 13.92
CA ARG A 282 5.85 -10.04 15.29
C ARG A 282 6.73 -9.44 16.38
N GLN A 283 8.01 -9.28 16.08
CA GLN A 283 9.00 -8.80 17.03
C GLN A 283 9.12 -7.27 17.01
N ALA A 284 8.71 -6.65 15.91
CA ALA A 284 8.81 -5.22 15.74
C ALA A 284 7.84 -4.44 16.65
N PRO A 285 8.25 -3.28 17.19
CA PRO A 285 7.34 -2.34 17.80
C PRO A 285 6.24 -1.90 16.81
N ARG A 286 5.04 -1.61 17.32
CA ARG A 286 3.93 -1.08 16.50
C ARG A 286 3.87 0.44 16.47
N ASP A 287 4.48 1.09 17.44
CA ASP A 287 4.54 2.55 17.52
C ASP A 287 5.63 3.08 16.59
N GLN A 288 5.34 4.14 15.84
CA GLN A 288 6.31 4.73 14.91
C GLN A 288 7.53 5.32 15.63
N GLY A 289 7.36 5.87 16.83
CA GLY A 289 8.46 6.37 17.65
C GLY A 289 9.40 5.24 18.06
N ALA A 290 8.85 4.11 18.51
CA ALA A 290 9.62 2.93 18.85
C ALA A 290 10.32 2.30 17.64
N LEU A 291 9.69 2.30 16.46
CA LEU A 291 10.33 1.87 15.20
C LEU A 291 11.53 2.77 14.84
N LEU A 292 11.37 4.09 14.96
CA LEU A 292 12.47 5.03 14.72
C LEU A 292 13.60 4.85 15.74
N GLN A 293 13.26 4.61 17.00
CA GLN A 293 14.23 4.38 18.06
C GLN A 293 15.02 3.10 17.81
N LEU A 294 14.34 2.00 17.46
CA LEU A 294 14.98 0.76 17.05
C LEU A 294 15.95 0.98 15.89
N ALA A 295 15.57 1.80 14.91
CA ALA A 295 16.45 2.12 13.81
C ALA A 295 17.72 2.87 14.28
N ARG A 296 17.56 3.90 15.13
CA ARG A 296 18.67 4.70 15.68
C ARG A 296 19.67 3.88 16.48
N GLU A 297 19.19 2.86 17.18
CA GLU A 297 20.02 2.01 18.04
C GLU A 297 20.85 1.00 17.26
N HIS A 298 20.37 0.55 16.09
CA HIS A 298 20.93 -0.60 15.39
C HIS A 298 21.59 -0.29 14.05
N PHE A 299 21.11 0.71 13.29
CA PHE A 299 21.67 1.02 11.97
C PHE A 299 22.79 2.04 12.06
N ASP A 300 23.93 1.74 11.43
CA ASP A 300 25.07 2.66 11.30
C ASP A 300 24.71 3.84 10.37
N PRO A 301 24.66 5.10 10.87
CA PRO A 301 24.35 6.26 10.04
C PRO A 301 25.22 6.42 8.80
N ALA A 302 26.49 5.98 8.84
CA ALA A 302 27.39 6.08 7.69
C ALA A 302 26.96 5.18 6.51
N LEU A 303 26.18 4.14 6.78
CA LEU A 303 25.69 3.17 5.80
C LEU A 303 24.21 3.36 5.44
N MET A 304 23.52 4.29 6.11
CA MET A 304 22.10 4.56 5.85
C MET A 304 21.91 5.01 4.40
N PRO A 305 21.07 4.33 3.60
CA PRO A 305 20.77 4.80 2.27
C PRO A 305 19.91 6.05 2.32
N ARG A 306 20.02 6.85 1.27
CA ARG A 306 18.92 7.72 0.88
C ARG A 306 17.78 6.84 0.37
N ILE A 307 16.62 6.99 0.99
CA ILE A 307 15.42 6.22 0.67
C ILE A 307 14.49 7.08 -0.20
N LEU A 308 14.10 6.57 -1.36
CA LEU A 308 12.95 7.03 -2.12
C LEU A 308 11.74 6.20 -1.71
N GLY A 309 10.83 6.79 -0.93
CA GLY A 309 9.54 6.19 -0.59
C GLY A 309 8.48 6.59 -1.62
N VAL A 310 7.76 5.63 -2.20
CA VAL A 310 6.76 5.91 -3.25
C VAL A 310 5.42 5.26 -2.93
N GLY A 311 4.35 6.06 -2.92
CA GLY A 311 2.99 5.59 -2.68
C GLY A 311 1.96 6.42 -3.44
N ASP A 312 0.72 5.95 -3.42
CA ASP A 312 -0.43 6.57 -4.08
C ASP A 312 -1.61 6.81 -3.10
N THR A 313 -1.62 6.11 -1.96
CA THR A 313 -2.77 6.06 -1.07
C THR A 313 -2.45 6.71 0.28
N VAL A 314 -2.68 8.03 0.35
CA VAL A 314 -2.78 8.80 1.59
C VAL A 314 -4.09 9.57 1.61
N THR A 315 -4.73 9.67 2.77
CA THR A 315 -6.02 10.37 2.89
C THR A 315 -5.97 11.42 3.98
N SER A 316 -6.72 12.51 3.76
CA SER A 316 -7.00 13.53 4.78
C SER A 316 -8.40 14.08 4.58
N ASN A 317 -9.27 13.85 5.57
CA ASN A 317 -10.70 14.18 5.50
C ASN A 317 -11.16 14.88 6.78
N THR A 318 -11.85 16.00 6.61
CA THR A 318 -12.49 16.69 7.73
C THR A 318 -13.82 16.01 8.05
N ARG A 319 -14.02 15.59 9.30
CA ARG A 319 -15.27 14.95 9.77
C ARG A 319 -15.71 15.57 11.08
N THR A 320 -17.03 15.73 11.24
CA THR A 320 -17.62 16.09 12.52
C THR A 320 -17.74 14.84 13.40
N LEU A 321 -16.96 14.77 14.47
CA LEU A 321 -17.04 13.75 15.52
C LEU A 321 -17.41 14.43 16.84
N ASP A 322 -18.45 13.93 17.51
CA ASP A 322 -18.96 14.48 18.77
C ASP A 322 -19.25 16.00 18.73
N GLY A 323 -19.74 16.47 17.58
CA GLY A 323 -20.04 17.88 17.33
C GLY A 323 -18.82 18.77 17.03
N GLN A 324 -17.62 18.21 16.98
CA GLN A 324 -16.39 18.93 16.64
C GLN A 324 -15.82 18.50 15.28
N GLN A 325 -15.37 19.46 14.49
CA GLN A 325 -14.63 19.17 13.26
C GLN A 325 -13.24 18.62 13.63
N GLN A 326 -12.94 17.42 13.18
CA GLN A 326 -11.64 16.78 13.33
C GLN A 326 -11.08 16.43 11.95
N GLN A 327 -9.77 16.62 11.79
CA GLN A 327 -9.06 16.17 10.60
C GLN A 327 -8.64 14.71 10.81
N LEU A 328 -9.21 13.80 10.02
CA LEU A 328 -8.88 12.38 10.04
C LEU A 328 -7.93 12.06 8.90
N ARG A 329 -6.82 11.40 9.23
CA ARG A 329 -5.73 11.11 8.30
C ARG A 329 -5.44 9.61 8.27
N GLY A 330 -5.42 9.04 7.09
CA GLY A 330 -5.23 7.60 6.88
C GLY A 330 -4.56 7.30 5.55
N GLY A 331 -4.89 6.13 5.01
CA GLY A 331 -4.30 5.60 3.78
C GLY A 331 -3.24 4.54 4.05
N SER A 332 -3.22 3.50 3.22
CA SER A 332 -2.34 2.34 3.38
C SER A 332 -0.85 2.70 3.31
N ASP A 333 -0.48 3.74 2.57
CA ASP A 333 0.92 4.15 2.41
C ASP A 333 1.41 5.11 3.47
N ARG A 334 0.49 5.82 4.14
CA ARG A 334 0.80 6.90 5.08
C ARG A 334 1.81 6.45 6.13
N GLY A 335 1.58 5.26 6.67
CA GLY A 335 2.43 4.64 7.67
C GLY A 335 3.89 4.60 7.26
N PHE A 336 4.18 3.83 6.21
CA PHE A 336 5.56 3.58 5.81
C PHE A 336 6.22 4.85 5.25
N LEU A 337 5.49 5.69 4.52
CA LEU A 337 6.00 6.98 4.04
C LEU A 337 6.39 7.88 5.21
N SER A 338 5.58 7.94 6.28
CA SER A 338 5.94 8.70 7.49
C SER A 338 7.20 8.17 8.15
N LEU A 339 7.39 6.84 8.19
CA LEU A 339 8.62 6.26 8.73
C LEU A 339 9.83 6.59 7.84
N VAL A 340 9.70 6.52 6.52
CA VAL A 340 10.76 6.92 5.57
C VAL A 340 11.15 8.38 5.77
N GLN A 341 10.18 9.29 5.91
CA GLN A 341 10.47 10.70 6.22
C GLN A 341 11.28 10.84 7.52
N ARG A 342 10.80 10.22 8.60
CA ARG A 342 11.44 10.31 9.92
C ARG A 342 12.83 9.69 9.96
N LEU A 343 13.08 8.64 9.17
CA LEU A 343 14.42 8.09 8.99
C LEU A 343 15.33 9.10 8.29
N GLY A 344 14.83 9.79 7.26
CA GLY A 344 15.57 10.84 6.56
C GLY A 344 16.00 11.96 7.49
N GLU A 345 15.08 12.43 8.33
CA GLU A 345 15.35 13.44 9.36
C GLU A 345 16.32 12.95 10.44
N ALA A 346 16.19 11.68 10.86
CA ALA A 346 16.99 11.13 11.96
C ALA A 346 18.44 10.80 11.58
N PHE A 347 18.68 10.43 10.33
CA PHE A 347 19.98 9.98 9.83
C PHE A 347 20.63 10.97 8.85
N ASP A 348 19.97 12.11 8.58
CA ASP A 348 20.40 13.08 7.58
C ASP A 348 20.65 12.45 6.20
N SER A 349 19.82 11.47 5.83
CA SER A 349 19.98 10.68 4.60
C SER A 349 19.25 11.27 3.39
N ASN A 350 18.68 12.48 3.51
CA ASN A 350 18.00 13.21 2.44
C ASN A 350 16.93 12.37 1.72
N ASN A 351 16.15 11.60 2.49
CA ASN A 351 15.06 10.77 1.96
C ASN A 351 14.06 11.64 1.18
N THR A 352 13.39 11.04 0.22
CA THR A 352 12.41 11.72 -0.63
C THR A 352 11.12 10.90 -0.70
N LEU A 353 9.99 11.57 -0.53
CA LEU A 353 8.67 10.98 -0.65
C LEU A 353 8.03 11.38 -1.99
N ALA A 354 7.82 10.40 -2.86
CA ALA A 354 7.10 10.58 -4.12
C ALA A 354 5.65 10.12 -3.98
N TYR A 355 4.73 10.95 -4.43
CA TYR A 355 3.30 10.65 -4.49
C TYR A 355 2.85 10.50 -5.94
N ILE A 356 2.17 9.40 -6.23
CA ILE A 356 1.63 9.11 -7.56
C ILE A 356 0.14 9.42 -7.55
N ASP A 357 -0.31 10.28 -8.48
CA ASP A 357 -1.73 10.54 -8.64
C ASP A 357 -2.40 9.38 -9.37
N SER A 358 -3.03 8.48 -8.62
CA SER A 358 -3.73 7.29 -9.12
C SER A 358 -5.21 7.53 -9.44
N SER A 359 -5.68 8.78 -9.42
CA SER A 359 -7.10 9.14 -9.62
C SER A 359 -7.65 8.89 -11.02
N ASN A 360 -6.79 8.76 -12.02
CA ASN A 360 -7.20 8.53 -13.42
C ASN A 360 -7.55 7.06 -13.73
N GLY A 361 -7.53 6.18 -12.74
CA GLY A 361 -7.83 4.75 -12.87
C GLY A 361 -9.32 4.41 -12.89
N GLU A 362 -9.65 3.11 -12.82
CA GLU A 362 -11.04 2.64 -12.79
C GLU A 362 -11.69 2.77 -11.42
N VAL A 363 -10.87 2.88 -10.37
CA VAL A 363 -11.26 3.01 -8.96
C VAL A 363 -11.29 4.49 -8.58
N ALA A 364 -12.40 4.94 -8.00
CA ALA A 364 -12.55 6.33 -7.59
C ALA A 364 -11.56 6.69 -6.46
N ARG A 365 -10.69 7.69 -6.71
CA ARG A 365 -9.75 8.25 -5.75
C ARG A 365 -9.73 9.78 -5.87
N PRO A 366 -9.44 10.51 -4.78
CA PRO A 366 -9.13 11.93 -4.88
C PRO A 366 -7.93 12.16 -5.81
N GLY A 367 -8.03 13.12 -6.71
CA GLY A 367 -6.96 13.50 -7.64
C GLY A 367 -6.29 14.80 -7.26
N ILE A 368 -5.12 15.05 -7.85
CA ILE A 368 -4.36 16.29 -7.66
C ILE A 368 -4.88 17.35 -8.62
N ASP A 369 -5.25 18.53 -8.11
CA ASP A 369 -5.55 19.68 -8.96
C ASP A 369 -4.25 20.28 -9.53
N LEU A 370 -3.83 19.76 -10.67
CA LEU A 370 -2.63 20.22 -11.38
C LEU A 370 -2.72 21.71 -11.75
N ALA A 371 -3.90 22.20 -12.12
CA ALA A 371 -4.06 23.60 -12.50
C ALA A 371 -3.81 24.52 -11.30
N HIS A 372 -4.34 24.16 -10.13
CA HIS A 372 -4.08 24.90 -8.89
C HIS A 372 -2.59 24.84 -8.49
N LEU A 373 -1.92 23.69 -8.63
CA LEU A 373 -0.47 23.57 -8.38
C LEU A 373 0.36 24.45 -9.32
N GLN A 374 0.00 24.52 -10.60
CA GLN A 374 0.67 25.37 -11.58
C GLN A 374 0.45 26.85 -11.23
N CYS A 375 -0.75 27.24 -10.81
CA CYS A 375 -1.03 28.58 -10.31
C CYS A 375 -0.16 28.93 -9.09
N CYS A 376 -0.03 28.02 -8.12
CA CYS A 376 0.82 28.19 -6.93
C CYS A 376 2.32 28.31 -7.27
N THR A 377 2.76 27.67 -8.36
CA THR A 377 4.14 27.79 -8.86
C THR A 377 4.41 29.21 -9.39
N ASN A 378 3.41 29.81 -10.05
CA ASN A 378 3.50 31.17 -10.61
C ASN A 378 3.22 32.27 -9.56
N ASP A 379 2.40 31.97 -8.55
CA ASP A 379 2.08 32.85 -7.43
C ASP A 379 2.33 32.14 -6.08
N PRO A 380 3.51 32.33 -5.47
CA PRO A 380 3.86 31.72 -4.18
C PRO A 380 3.03 32.17 -2.98
N SER A 381 2.13 33.14 -3.13
CA SER A 381 1.19 33.56 -2.09
C SER A 381 -0.02 32.62 -1.96
N LEU A 382 -0.33 31.85 -3.01
CA LEU A 382 -1.39 30.86 -2.99
C LEU A 382 -0.99 29.64 -2.17
N ALA A 383 -1.91 29.18 -1.33
CA ALA A 383 -1.72 27.96 -0.57
C ALA A 383 -1.88 26.74 -1.50
N PRO A 384 -0.99 25.73 -1.45
CA PRO A 384 -1.07 24.57 -2.33
C PRO A 384 -2.15 23.55 -1.91
N TRP A 385 -2.60 23.60 -0.66
CA TRP A 385 -3.48 22.60 -0.04
C TRP A 385 -4.83 22.34 -0.74
N PRO A 386 -5.49 23.32 -1.40
CA PRO A 386 -6.67 23.03 -2.20
C PRO A 386 -6.42 21.99 -3.30
N ALA A 387 -5.20 21.89 -3.83
CA ALA A 387 -4.86 20.87 -4.83
C ALA A 387 -4.76 19.45 -4.27
N PHE A 388 -4.76 19.29 -2.95
CA PHE A 388 -4.63 18.01 -2.26
C PHE A 388 -5.90 17.65 -1.48
N ALA A 389 -7.06 18.21 -1.85
CA ALA A 389 -8.32 17.92 -1.17
C ALA A 389 -8.59 16.41 -1.11
N GLY A 390 -8.83 15.87 0.09
CA GLY A 390 -9.03 14.44 0.32
C GLY A 390 -7.74 13.61 0.48
N ILE A 391 -6.57 14.19 0.17
CA ILE A 391 -5.25 13.53 0.17
C ILE A 391 -4.41 14.00 1.37
N SER A 392 -4.23 15.32 1.50
CA SER A 392 -3.42 15.94 2.56
C SER A 392 -3.97 17.32 2.94
N ASP A 393 -3.40 17.95 3.96
CA ASP A 393 -3.83 19.24 4.48
C ASP A 393 -2.66 20.04 5.10
N SER A 394 -2.90 21.31 5.39
CA SER A 394 -1.85 22.23 5.86
C SER A 394 -1.20 21.84 7.19
N ALA A 395 -1.89 21.06 8.01
CA ALA A 395 -1.40 20.57 9.29
C ALA A 395 -0.96 19.10 9.21
N ASP A 396 -0.89 18.49 8.03
CA ASP A 396 -0.47 17.10 7.86
C ASP A 396 1.03 16.96 8.21
N PRO A 397 1.42 16.13 9.18
CA PRO A 397 2.82 15.90 9.51
C PRO A 397 3.58 15.14 8.43
N LEU A 398 2.87 14.36 7.60
CA LEU A 398 3.46 13.71 6.44
C LEU A 398 3.69 14.74 5.33
N LYS A 399 4.93 14.86 4.88
CA LYS A 399 5.38 15.86 3.93
C LYS A 399 5.75 15.18 2.61
N LEU A 400 4.84 15.21 1.65
CA LEU A 400 5.10 14.73 0.29
C LEU A 400 6.05 15.72 -0.42
N ASP A 401 7.08 15.21 -1.10
CA ASP A 401 8.13 16.04 -1.72
C ASP A 401 7.89 16.22 -3.21
N VAL A 402 7.66 15.11 -3.93
CA VAL A 402 7.57 15.10 -5.40
C VAL A 402 6.26 14.46 -5.85
N ILE A 403 5.53 15.11 -6.75
CA ILE A 403 4.21 14.67 -7.18
C ILE A 403 4.22 14.27 -8.65
N PHE A 404 3.70 13.09 -8.97
CA PHE A 404 3.53 12.58 -10.32
C PHE A 404 2.06 12.69 -10.73
N CYS A 405 1.64 13.89 -11.17
CA CYS A 405 0.27 14.14 -11.61
C CYS A 405 -0.10 13.39 -12.91
N GLY A 406 0.89 12.91 -13.66
CA GLY A 406 0.68 12.01 -14.81
C GLY A 406 0.43 10.55 -14.43
N GLY A 407 0.32 10.26 -13.12
CA GLY A 407 0.05 8.94 -12.58
C GLY A 407 1.14 7.92 -12.87
N HIS A 408 0.76 6.64 -12.85
CA HIS A 408 1.69 5.52 -12.96
C HIS A 408 2.53 5.56 -14.24
N ARG A 409 2.00 6.03 -15.37
CA ARG A 409 2.73 6.09 -16.65
C ARG A 409 3.93 7.02 -16.58
N GLN A 410 3.73 8.22 -16.01
CA GLN A 410 4.81 9.19 -15.79
C GLN A 410 5.87 8.61 -14.83
N TYR A 411 5.41 7.92 -13.78
CA TYR A 411 6.32 7.27 -12.83
C TYR A 411 7.12 6.14 -13.48
N VAL A 412 6.49 5.29 -14.30
CA VAL A 412 7.17 4.19 -15.01
C VAL A 412 8.23 4.72 -15.97
N GLU A 413 7.96 5.81 -16.69
CA GLU A 413 8.95 6.49 -17.54
C GLU A 413 10.14 6.98 -16.73
N PHE A 414 9.88 7.70 -15.63
CA PHE A 414 10.91 8.16 -14.71
C PHE A 414 11.73 7.00 -14.13
N PHE A 415 11.08 5.93 -13.69
CA PHE A 415 11.72 4.76 -13.10
C PHE A 415 12.59 4.01 -14.12
N CYS A 416 12.13 3.88 -15.37
CA CYS A 416 12.93 3.30 -16.44
C CYS A 416 14.17 4.15 -16.73
N ALA A 417 14.02 5.49 -16.79
CA ALA A 417 15.16 6.40 -16.98
C ALA A 417 16.16 6.32 -15.82
N LEU A 418 15.67 6.19 -14.58
CA LEU A 418 16.52 5.94 -13.41
C LEU A 418 17.29 4.62 -13.56
N ALA A 419 16.62 3.53 -13.92
CA ALA A 419 17.26 2.23 -14.12
C ALA A 419 18.26 2.20 -15.28
N GLU A 420 18.07 3.02 -16.30
CA GLU A 420 19.02 3.18 -17.42
C GLU A 420 20.26 3.96 -17.02
N GLY A 421 20.10 5.02 -16.21
CA GLY A 421 21.21 5.86 -15.76
C GLY A 421 21.95 5.30 -14.54
N TYR A 422 21.31 4.46 -13.73
CA TYR A 422 21.88 3.96 -12.48
C TYR A 422 22.90 2.85 -12.76
N VAL A 423 24.16 3.25 -12.87
CA VAL A 423 25.30 2.32 -12.84
C VAL A 423 25.50 1.93 -11.38
N GLY A 424 24.98 0.77 -10.96
CA GLY A 424 25.13 0.28 -9.59
C GLY A 424 26.58 0.40 -9.12
N ARG A 425 26.81 1.24 -8.10
CA ARG A 425 28.13 1.52 -7.54
C ARG A 425 28.38 0.70 -6.29
#